data_AF-A0A814FCY5-F1
#
_entry.id   AF-A0A814FCY5-F1
#
_cell.length_a   1.000
_cell.length_b   1.000
_cell.length_c   1.000
_cell.angle_alpha   90.00
_cell.angle_beta   90.00
_cell.angle_gamma   90.00
#
_symmetry.space_group_name_H-M   'P 1'
#
loop_
_entity.id
_entity.type
_entity.pdbx_description
1 polymer ?
#
loop_
_entity_poly.entity_id
_entity_poly.type
_entity_poly.pdbx_seq_one_letter_code
_entity_poly.pdbx_strand_id
1 'polypeptide(L)'
;MSSSDNSSGNNDDSFVDSEISIPRSIRFWIMLLFNIPSIICSFCVIIHIILDRTQRYALHNHAILLILILALPIQLMDINFYLVFYHYGSILPLKPIMCLLWWFADYGCYSGCIILMAWLAIERHILIFHDRWVSNRRGRFLFHYLPSISIVVYILLYYVISIFFVPCENNYVYTLPVCGTSPCHQSDGVLGIWDFIVNTTTPTLLESIASIGLVLRVQWQKRRLRQSNQWRKQRRMIIQLFLVSGLNLGLNLPLFILVFAHFSGLPPDYGAQPQLYFFFFGYFIFFLFPFASLSQFPNLRKKLTRKIVGIPSRQQHHTATIVPATRAIPINRLT
;
A
#
# COMPACT_ATOMS: atom_id res chain seq x y z
N MET A 1 -63.66 -26.79 6.64
CA MET A 1 -62.58 -26.54 7.61
C MET A 1 -61.32 -26.23 6.83
N SER A 2 -61.08 -24.94 6.63
CA SER A 2 -59.95 -24.36 5.91
C SER A 2 -58.91 -23.95 6.94
N SER A 3 -57.81 -24.69 7.01
CA SER A 3 -56.65 -24.36 7.84
C SER A 3 -55.76 -23.40 7.05
N SER A 4 -55.80 -22.13 7.45
CA SER A 4 -54.90 -21.09 6.98
C SER A 4 -53.65 -21.11 7.86
N ASP A 5 -52.57 -21.71 7.37
CA ASP A 5 -51.27 -21.68 8.03
C ASP A 5 -50.58 -20.33 7.79
N ASN A 6 -50.73 -19.43 8.77
CA ASN A 6 -49.94 -18.20 8.88
C ASN A 6 -48.52 -18.56 9.36
N SER A 7 -47.60 -18.82 8.43
CA SER A 7 -46.16 -18.83 8.70
C SER A 7 -45.50 -17.55 8.21
N SER A 8 -45.76 -16.44 8.90
CA SER A 8 -44.93 -15.24 8.83
C SER A 8 -43.67 -15.47 9.68
N GLY A 9 -42.79 -16.33 9.18
CA GLY A 9 -41.54 -16.71 9.85
C GLY A 9 -40.39 -15.78 9.44
N ASN A 10 -39.81 -15.13 10.45
CA ASN A 10 -38.49 -14.49 10.54
C ASN A 10 -37.50 -14.80 9.39
N ASN A 11 -37.56 -14.03 8.30
CA ASN A 11 -36.50 -14.03 7.27
C ASN A 11 -35.47 -12.91 7.48
N ASP A 12 -35.58 -12.13 8.56
CA ASP A 12 -34.65 -11.02 8.84
C ASP A 12 -33.34 -11.48 9.53
N ASP A 13 -33.29 -12.71 10.06
CA ASP A 13 -32.12 -13.20 10.82
C ASP A 13 -30.93 -13.62 9.91
N SER A 14 -31.15 -13.99 8.65
CA SER A 14 -30.07 -14.50 7.79
C SER A 14 -29.08 -13.43 7.30
N PHE A 15 -29.42 -12.14 7.44
CA PHE A 15 -28.54 -11.04 7.01
C PHE A 15 -27.48 -10.68 8.07
N VAL A 16 -27.77 -10.90 9.35
CA VAL A 16 -26.93 -10.47 10.48
C VAL A 16 -25.59 -11.20 10.52
N ASP A 17 -25.54 -12.44 10.03
CA ASP A 17 -24.34 -13.28 10.12
C ASP A 17 -23.21 -12.92 9.14
N SER A 18 -23.49 -12.04 8.16
CA SER A 18 -22.56 -11.66 7.09
C SER A 18 -21.75 -10.39 7.38
N GLU A 19 -21.98 -9.72 8.51
CA GLU A 19 -21.24 -8.51 8.89
C GLU A 19 -20.29 -8.73 10.07
N ILE A 20 -19.23 -7.90 10.11
CA ILE A 20 -18.34 -7.78 11.26
C ILE A 20 -19.14 -7.29 12.46
N SER A 21 -18.96 -7.91 13.62
CA SER A 21 -19.68 -7.52 14.86
C SER A 21 -19.36 -6.11 15.38
N ILE A 22 -18.40 -5.40 14.79
CA ILE A 22 -18.12 -3.99 15.11
C ILE A 22 -19.28 -3.13 14.56
N PRO A 23 -19.92 -2.28 15.40
CA PRO A 23 -20.98 -1.39 14.95
C PRO A 23 -20.57 -0.54 13.73
N ARG A 24 -21.46 -0.41 12.74
CA ARG A 24 -21.21 0.36 11.50
C ARG A 24 -20.75 1.80 11.78
N SER A 25 -21.31 2.45 12.81
CA SER A 25 -20.90 3.80 13.23
C SER A 25 -19.43 3.88 13.65
N ILE A 26 -18.93 2.89 14.39
CA ILE A 26 -17.52 2.84 14.81
C ILE A 26 -16.62 2.62 13.59
N ARG A 27 -16.98 1.67 12.71
CA ARG A 27 -16.25 1.42 11.45
C ARG A 27 -16.17 2.68 10.58
N PHE A 28 -17.28 3.39 10.43
CA PHE A 28 -17.36 4.66 9.69
C PHE A 28 -16.40 5.71 10.24
N TRP A 29 -16.45 6.01 11.54
CA TRP A 29 -15.61 7.05 12.14
C TRP A 29 -14.13 6.70 12.10
N ILE A 30 -13.77 5.43 12.33
CA ILE A 30 -12.38 4.97 12.23
C ILE A 30 -11.88 5.15 10.79
N MET A 31 -12.60 4.64 9.79
CA MET A 31 -12.18 4.78 8.39
C MET A 31 -12.08 6.25 7.99
N LEU A 32 -13.06 7.09 8.35
CA LEU A 32 -13.04 8.52 8.01
C LEU A 32 -11.85 9.25 8.65
N LEU A 33 -11.60 8.99 9.93
CA LEU A 33 -10.51 9.61 10.72
C LEU A 33 -9.14 9.31 10.12
N PHE A 34 -8.91 8.10 9.63
CA PHE A 34 -7.63 7.72 9.01
C PHE A 34 -7.57 8.10 7.52
N ASN A 35 -8.69 8.04 6.78
CA ASN A 35 -8.70 8.29 5.34
C ASN A 35 -8.40 9.76 5.00
N ILE A 36 -9.04 10.73 5.67
CA ILE A 36 -8.85 12.16 5.35
C ILE A 36 -7.38 12.58 5.49
N PRO A 37 -6.70 12.33 6.63
CA PRO A 37 -5.29 12.65 6.78
C PRO A 37 -4.40 11.87 5.79
N SER A 38 -4.75 10.62 5.50
CA SER A 38 -4.00 9.79 4.55
C SER A 38 -4.04 10.37 3.13
N ILE A 39 -5.22 10.74 2.63
CA ILE A 39 -5.39 11.37 1.31
C ILE A 39 -4.59 12.67 1.21
N ILE A 40 -4.70 13.55 2.22
CA ILE A 40 -3.94 14.80 2.27
C ILE A 40 -2.44 14.51 2.21
N CYS A 41 -1.97 13.52 2.99
CA CYS A 41 -0.58 13.10 3.01
C CYS A 41 -0.12 12.54 1.65
N SER A 42 -0.92 11.68 1.02
CA SER A 42 -0.68 11.13 -0.33
C SER A 42 -0.47 12.24 -1.34
N PHE A 43 -1.41 13.18 -1.45
CA PHE A 43 -1.29 14.33 -2.36
C PHE A 43 -0.07 15.20 -2.05
N CYS A 44 0.18 15.50 -0.77
CA CYS A 44 1.36 16.30 -0.38
C CYS A 44 2.67 15.62 -0.83
N VAL A 45 2.80 14.30 -0.64
CA VAL A 45 4.00 13.55 -1.03
C VAL A 45 4.12 13.47 -2.54
N ILE A 46 3.03 13.16 -3.26
CA ILE A 46 3.01 13.12 -4.73
C ILE A 46 3.43 14.47 -5.32
N ILE A 47 2.79 15.56 -4.88
CA ILE A 47 3.10 16.93 -5.32
C ILE A 47 4.56 17.27 -5.00
N HIS A 48 5.05 16.93 -3.80
CA HIS A 48 6.44 17.19 -3.44
C HIS A 48 7.42 16.46 -4.35
N ILE A 49 7.19 15.17 -4.62
CA ILE A 49 8.03 14.37 -5.52
C ILE A 49 7.98 14.95 -6.93
N ILE A 50 6.81 15.32 -7.46
CA ILE A 50 6.66 15.83 -8.83
C ILE A 50 7.28 17.24 -9.00
N LEU A 51 7.09 18.13 -8.04
CA LEU A 51 7.59 19.51 -8.16
C LEU A 51 9.09 19.61 -7.90
N ASP A 52 9.63 18.87 -6.92
CA ASP A 52 11.05 18.94 -6.58
C ASP A 52 11.89 18.14 -7.57
N ARG A 53 12.65 18.85 -8.41
CA ARG A 53 13.58 18.24 -9.38
C ARG A 53 14.52 17.24 -8.72
N THR A 54 15.04 17.53 -7.54
CA THR A 54 16.00 16.64 -6.86
C THR A 54 15.35 15.32 -6.43
N GLN A 55 14.08 15.37 -6.00
CA GLN A 55 13.33 14.17 -5.61
C GLN A 55 12.93 13.34 -6.83
N ARG A 56 12.56 13.97 -7.96
CA ARG A 56 12.28 13.24 -9.20
C ARG A 56 13.46 12.41 -9.69
N TYR A 57 14.68 12.92 -9.60
CA TYR A 57 15.85 12.16 -10.08
C TYR A 57 16.29 11.03 -9.13
N ALA A 58 15.75 10.98 -7.91
CA ALA A 58 16.04 9.93 -6.96
C ALA A 58 15.22 8.67 -7.30
N LEU A 59 15.93 7.61 -7.73
CA LEU A 59 15.33 6.37 -8.23
C LEU A 59 14.27 5.77 -7.30
N HIS A 60 14.59 5.67 -6.01
CA HIS A 60 13.69 5.15 -4.98
C HIS A 60 12.35 5.88 -4.86
N ASN A 61 12.27 7.15 -5.27
CA ASN A 61 11.02 7.91 -5.20
C ASN A 61 10.04 7.51 -6.30
N HIS A 62 10.50 6.91 -7.41
CA HIS A 62 9.61 6.50 -8.50
C HIS A 62 8.68 5.35 -8.09
N ALA A 63 9.22 4.30 -7.45
CA ALA A 63 8.41 3.19 -6.98
C ALA A 63 7.40 3.64 -5.90
N ILE A 64 7.83 4.51 -4.98
CA ILE A 64 6.92 5.12 -3.99
C ILE A 64 5.82 5.95 -4.67
N LEU A 65 6.17 6.74 -5.69
CA LEU A 65 5.21 7.51 -6.46
C LEU A 65 4.18 6.60 -7.15
N LEU A 66 4.61 5.50 -7.76
CA LEU A 66 3.72 4.51 -8.39
C LEU A 66 2.77 3.87 -7.37
N ILE A 67 3.28 3.45 -6.20
CA ILE A 67 2.44 2.88 -5.14
C ILE A 67 1.43 3.93 -4.64
N LEU A 68 1.83 5.19 -4.45
CA LEU A 68 0.91 6.25 -4.03
C LEU A 68 -0.17 6.53 -5.08
N ILE A 69 0.19 6.55 -6.37
CA ILE A 69 -0.79 6.72 -7.46
C ILE A 69 -1.78 5.56 -7.48
N LEU A 70 -1.31 4.32 -7.29
CA LEU A 70 -2.17 3.15 -7.29
C LEU A 70 -3.01 3.03 -6.01
N ALA A 71 -2.52 3.52 -4.88
CA ALA A 71 -3.26 3.56 -3.61
C ALA A 71 -4.33 4.67 -3.57
N LEU A 72 -4.22 5.71 -4.42
CA LEU A 72 -5.19 6.80 -4.45
C LEU A 72 -6.61 6.33 -4.83
N PRO A 73 -6.82 5.49 -5.87
CA PRO A 73 -8.12 4.87 -6.15
C PRO A 73 -8.71 4.12 -4.94
N ILE A 74 -7.89 3.40 -4.17
CA ILE A 74 -8.34 2.72 -2.94
C ILE A 74 -8.86 3.75 -1.93
N GLN A 75 -8.10 4.83 -1.70
CA GLN A 75 -8.47 5.88 -0.74
C GLN A 75 -9.68 6.71 -1.19
N LEU A 76 -9.78 7.02 -2.49
CA LEU A 76 -10.77 7.92 -3.06
C LEU A 76 -12.06 7.23 -3.52
N MET A 77 -12.00 5.96 -3.92
CA MET A 77 -13.16 5.22 -4.41
C MET A 77 -13.57 4.17 -3.39
N ASP A 78 -12.72 3.17 -3.16
CA ASP A 78 -13.06 1.99 -2.35
C ASP A 78 -13.46 2.38 -0.91
N ILE A 79 -12.59 3.09 -0.19
CA ILE A 79 -12.87 3.51 1.20
C ILE A 79 -14.08 4.46 1.28
N ASN A 80 -14.27 5.33 0.29
CA ASN A 80 -15.44 6.21 0.26
C ASN A 80 -16.74 5.42 0.00
N PHE A 81 -16.71 4.37 -0.83
CA PHE A 81 -17.85 3.49 -1.03
C PHE A 81 -18.19 2.71 0.25
N TYR A 82 -17.19 2.26 1.01
CA TYR A 82 -17.42 1.72 2.36
C TYR A 82 -18.07 2.75 3.30
N LEU A 83 -17.63 4.01 3.30
CA LEU A 83 -18.22 5.05 4.14
C LEU A 83 -19.68 5.31 3.77
N VAL A 84 -20.00 5.37 2.47
CA VAL A 84 -21.39 5.48 1.98
C VAL A 84 -22.20 4.27 2.42
N PHE A 85 -21.66 3.06 2.26
CA PHE A 85 -22.31 1.83 2.69
C PHE A 85 -22.59 1.82 4.20
N TYR A 86 -21.62 2.21 5.05
CA TYR A 86 -21.84 2.26 6.50
C TYR A 86 -22.87 3.30 6.93
N HIS A 87 -23.09 4.35 6.13
CA HIS A 87 -24.10 5.37 6.40
C HIS A 87 -25.51 4.93 5.95
N TYR A 88 -25.64 4.40 4.73
CA TYR A 88 -26.94 4.07 4.13
C TYR A 88 -27.36 2.60 4.28
N GLY A 89 -26.44 1.72 4.65
CA GLY A 89 -26.65 0.26 4.69
C GLY A 89 -26.79 -0.39 3.31
N SER A 90 -26.50 0.34 2.24
CA SER A 90 -26.57 -0.15 0.87
C SER A 90 -25.61 0.62 -0.05
N ILE A 91 -25.32 0.03 -1.21
CA ILE A 91 -24.44 0.60 -2.22
C ILE A 91 -25.22 1.57 -3.11
N LEU A 92 -24.73 2.79 -3.29
CA LEU A 92 -25.35 3.80 -4.14
C LEU A 92 -24.34 4.33 -5.17
N PRO A 93 -24.74 4.46 -6.45
CA PRO A 93 -26.00 4.01 -7.06
C PRO A 93 -26.05 2.48 -7.25
N LEU A 94 -27.27 1.93 -7.30
CA LEU A 94 -27.57 0.51 -7.56
C LEU A 94 -27.32 0.14 -9.02
N LYS A 95 -26.06 0.22 -9.47
CA LYS A 95 -25.67 -0.07 -10.85
C LYS A 95 -24.52 -1.07 -10.89
N PRO A 96 -24.56 -2.10 -11.77
CA PRO A 96 -23.48 -3.07 -11.91
C PRO A 96 -22.10 -2.46 -12.15
N ILE A 97 -22.04 -1.39 -12.95
CA ILE A 97 -20.76 -0.70 -13.24
C ILE A 97 -20.07 -0.18 -11.98
N MET A 98 -20.81 0.21 -10.94
CA MET A 98 -20.21 0.66 -9.68
C MET A 98 -19.55 -0.49 -8.95
N CYS A 99 -20.15 -1.69 -8.96
CA CYS A 99 -19.56 -2.90 -8.39
C CYS A 99 -18.28 -3.29 -9.13
N LEU A 100 -18.29 -3.26 -10.46
CA LEU A 100 -17.11 -3.60 -11.25
C LEU A 100 -15.95 -2.62 -10.98
N LEU A 101 -16.24 -1.32 -10.89
CA LEU A 101 -15.24 -0.32 -10.53
C LEU A 101 -14.75 -0.47 -9.09
N TRP A 102 -15.65 -0.82 -8.17
CA TRP A 102 -15.30 -1.10 -6.78
C TRP A 102 -14.37 -2.31 -6.70
N TRP A 103 -14.72 -3.44 -7.31
CA TRP A 103 -13.84 -4.62 -7.38
C TRP A 103 -12.50 -4.34 -8.06
N PHE A 104 -12.47 -3.50 -9.08
CA PHE A 104 -11.21 -3.10 -9.71
C PHE A 104 -10.33 -2.27 -8.76
N ALA A 105 -10.92 -1.33 -8.01
CA ALA A 105 -10.19 -0.55 -7.02
C ALA A 105 -9.74 -1.41 -5.83
N ASP A 106 -10.61 -2.30 -5.34
CA ASP A 106 -10.34 -3.22 -4.25
C ASP A 106 -9.30 -4.24 -4.69
N TYR A 107 -9.64 -5.27 -5.46
CA TYR A 107 -8.70 -6.32 -5.86
C TYR A 107 -7.55 -5.81 -6.74
N GLY A 108 -7.86 -5.00 -7.76
CA GLY A 108 -6.87 -4.61 -8.77
C GLY A 108 -5.79 -3.68 -8.22
N CYS A 109 -6.19 -2.56 -7.62
CA CYS A 109 -5.24 -1.63 -7.06
C CYS A 109 -4.57 -2.17 -5.78
N TYR A 110 -5.28 -2.94 -4.94
CA TYR A 110 -4.69 -3.57 -3.75
C TYR A 110 -3.57 -4.52 -4.12
N SER A 111 -3.83 -5.50 -4.98
CA SER A 111 -2.83 -6.48 -5.40
C SER A 111 -1.67 -5.81 -6.11
N GLY A 112 -1.93 -4.82 -6.97
CA GLY A 112 -0.85 -4.08 -7.60
C GLY A 112 0.02 -3.30 -6.61
N CYS A 113 -0.55 -2.78 -5.52
CA CYS A 113 0.23 -2.17 -4.45
C CYS A 113 1.13 -3.21 -3.76
N ILE A 114 0.61 -4.41 -3.46
CA ILE A 114 1.42 -5.48 -2.85
C ILE A 114 2.56 -5.91 -3.78
N ILE A 115 2.29 -6.14 -5.07
CA ILE A 115 3.33 -6.51 -6.04
C ILE A 115 4.39 -5.42 -6.15
N LEU A 116 3.98 -4.14 -6.21
CA LEU A 116 4.93 -3.02 -6.23
C LEU A 116 5.70 -2.87 -4.91
N MET A 117 5.11 -3.18 -3.75
CA MET A 117 5.81 -3.20 -2.46
C MET A 117 6.86 -4.31 -2.41
N ALA A 118 6.54 -5.51 -2.92
CA ALA A 118 7.48 -6.61 -3.06
C ALA A 118 8.65 -6.22 -3.99
N TRP A 119 8.33 -5.61 -5.14
CA TRP A 119 9.33 -5.08 -6.05
C TRP A 119 10.19 -3.99 -5.41
N LEU A 120 9.59 -3.03 -4.69
CA LEU A 120 10.31 -1.97 -3.97
C LEU A 120 11.30 -2.56 -2.96
N ALA A 121 10.95 -3.67 -2.29
CA ALA A 121 11.85 -4.36 -1.38
C ALA A 121 13.07 -4.96 -2.10
N ILE A 122 12.86 -5.58 -3.27
CA ILE A 122 13.92 -6.14 -4.12
C ILE A 122 14.78 -5.03 -4.73
N GLU A 123 14.16 -4.01 -5.30
CA GLU A 123 14.83 -2.85 -5.92
C GLU A 123 15.79 -2.20 -4.92
N ARG A 124 15.41 -2.08 -3.65
CA ARG A 124 16.30 -1.56 -2.60
C ARG A 124 17.51 -2.43 -2.33
N HIS A 125 17.39 -3.76 -2.41
CA HIS A 125 18.57 -4.63 -2.36
C HIS A 125 19.52 -4.33 -3.52
N ILE A 126 18.98 -4.21 -4.73
CA ILE A 126 19.77 -3.92 -5.94
C ILE A 126 20.46 -2.55 -5.79
N LEU A 127 19.73 -1.51 -5.38
CA LEU A 127 20.27 -0.15 -5.23
C LEU A 127 21.35 -0.04 -4.13
N ILE A 128 21.23 -0.80 -3.04
CA ILE A 128 22.16 -0.72 -1.91
C ILE A 128 23.42 -1.57 -2.16
N PHE A 129 23.26 -2.79 -2.67
CA PHE A 129 24.37 -3.75 -2.79
C PHE A 129 24.97 -3.83 -4.20
N HIS A 130 24.24 -3.38 -5.22
CA HIS A 130 24.62 -3.49 -6.63
C HIS A 130 24.48 -2.15 -7.37
N ASP A 131 24.99 -1.07 -6.76
CA ASP A 131 24.97 0.29 -7.31
C ASP A 131 25.53 0.38 -8.74
N ARG A 132 26.56 -0.43 -9.05
CA ARG A 132 27.17 -0.54 -10.39
C ARG A 132 26.20 -1.01 -11.47
N TRP A 133 25.17 -1.78 -11.13
CA TRP A 133 24.18 -2.24 -12.12
C TRP A 133 23.24 -1.10 -12.55
N VAL A 134 23.02 -0.12 -11.68
CA VAL A 134 22.07 0.99 -11.89
C VAL A 134 22.78 2.31 -12.25
N SER A 135 24.12 2.31 -12.28
CA SER A 135 24.94 3.47 -12.62
C SER A 135 24.74 3.92 -14.06
N ASN A 136 24.70 2.97 -15.01
CA ASN A 136 24.54 3.23 -16.43
C ASN A 136 23.07 3.43 -16.84
N ARG A 137 22.81 4.27 -17.84
CA ARG A 137 21.44 4.55 -18.34
C ARG A 137 20.68 3.29 -18.78
N ARG A 138 21.36 2.36 -19.46
CA ARG A 138 20.79 1.08 -19.88
C ARG A 138 20.44 0.18 -18.68
N GLY A 139 21.37 0.05 -17.74
CA GLY A 139 21.16 -0.72 -16.51
C GLY A 139 20.01 -0.16 -15.67
N ARG A 140 19.92 1.17 -15.55
CA ARG A 140 18.78 1.84 -14.92
C ARG A 140 17.46 1.55 -15.61
N PHE A 141 17.41 1.57 -16.94
CA PHE A 141 16.19 1.18 -17.64
C PHE A 141 15.78 -0.27 -17.34
N LEU A 142 16.73 -1.20 -17.44
CA LEU A 142 16.49 -2.63 -17.26
C LEU A 142 16.11 -3.04 -15.83
N PHE A 143 16.81 -2.52 -14.83
CA PHE A 143 16.68 -2.96 -13.43
C PHE A 143 15.76 -2.09 -12.57
N HIS A 144 15.29 -0.93 -13.08
CA HIS A 144 14.45 -0.01 -12.31
C HIS A 144 13.12 0.28 -13.01
N TYR A 145 13.18 0.80 -14.24
CA TYR A 145 11.98 1.26 -14.96
C TYR A 145 11.20 0.10 -15.57
N LEU A 146 11.87 -0.82 -16.25
CA LEU A 146 11.23 -1.93 -16.95
C LEU A 146 10.38 -2.80 -16.02
N PRO A 147 10.86 -3.25 -14.84
CA PRO A 147 10.07 -4.12 -13.97
C PRO A 147 8.86 -3.38 -13.39
N SER A 148 9.05 -2.12 -12.94
CA SER A 148 7.95 -1.30 -12.41
C SER A 148 6.85 -1.06 -13.45
N ILE A 149 7.23 -0.73 -14.70
CA ILE A 149 6.26 -0.53 -15.79
C ILE A 149 5.57 -1.84 -16.14
N SER A 150 6.32 -2.94 -16.23
CA SER A 150 5.76 -4.26 -16.56
C SER A 150 4.75 -4.72 -15.51
N ILE A 151 5.03 -4.51 -14.22
CA ILE A 151 4.11 -4.80 -13.12
C ILE A 151 2.81 -4.00 -13.26
N VAL A 152 2.89 -2.68 -13.48
CA VAL A 152 1.70 -1.84 -13.62
C VAL A 152 0.88 -2.27 -14.83
N VAL A 153 1.51 -2.50 -15.99
CA VAL A 153 0.82 -2.97 -17.20
C VAL A 153 0.18 -4.34 -16.96
N TYR A 154 0.89 -5.28 -16.35
CA TYR A 154 0.39 -6.61 -16.01
C TYR A 154 -0.87 -6.52 -15.13
N ILE A 155 -0.82 -5.76 -14.03
CA ILE A 155 -1.96 -5.60 -13.11
C ILE A 155 -3.16 -5.00 -13.82
N LEU A 156 -2.96 -3.92 -14.58
CA LEU A 156 -4.05 -3.26 -15.29
C LEU A 156 -4.67 -4.21 -16.31
N LEU A 157 -3.87 -4.90 -17.13
CA LEU A 157 -4.39 -5.85 -18.12
C LEU A 157 -5.10 -7.02 -17.47
N TYR A 158 -4.50 -7.64 -16.46
CA TYR A 158 -5.07 -8.79 -15.76
C TYR A 158 -6.44 -8.44 -15.18
N TYR A 159 -6.53 -7.40 -14.34
CA TYR A 159 -7.80 -7.08 -13.68
C TYR A 159 -8.83 -6.46 -14.61
N VAL A 160 -8.43 -5.71 -15.65
CA VAL A 160 -9.38 -5.27 -16.68
C VAL A 160 -9.98 -6.47 -17.41
N ILE A 161 -9.17 -7.43 -17.83
CA ILE A 161 -9.66 -8.63 -18.52
C ILE A 161 -10.51 -9.49 -17.57
N SER A 162 -9.98 -9.82 -16.39
CA SER A 162 -10.63 -10.72 -15.43
C SER A 162 -11.95 -10.19 -14.88
N ILE A 163 -12.09 -8.87 -14.69
CA ILE A 163 -13.31 -8.28 -14.12
C ILE A 163 -14.33 -7.91 -15.20
N PHE A 164 -13.90 -7.37 -16.35
CA PHE A 164 -14.83 -6.80 -17.34
C PHE A 164 -15.11 -7.71 -18.54
N PHE A 165 -14.23 -8.66 -18.86
CA PHE A 165 -14.30 -9.42 -20.12
C PHE A 165 -14.46 -10.94 -19.94
N VAL A 166 -14.27 -11.50 -18.75
CA VAL A 166 -14.48 -12.94 -18.52
C VAL A 166 -15.97 -13.26 -18.67
N PRO A 167 -16.35 -14.26 -19.47
CA PRO A 167 -17.74 -14.62 -19.73
C PRO A 167 -18.31 -15.44 -18.57
N CYS A 168 -18.47 -14.82 -17.40
CA CYS A 168 -19.18 -15.38 -16.26
C CYS A 168 -20.24 -14.41 -15.74
N GLU A 169 -21.29 -14.96 -15.15
CA GLU A 169 -22.37 -14.17 -14.57
C GLU A 169 -21.96 -13.66 -13.19
N ASN A 170 -21.97 -12.34 -13.01
CA ASN A 170 -21.72 -11.71 -11.72
C ASN A 170 -23.05 -11.51 -10.98
N ASN A 171 -23.10 -11.95 -9.73
CA ASN A 171 -24.23 -11.73 -8.85
C ASN A 171 -23.97 -10.50 -7.97
N TYR A 172 -24.82 -9.47 -8.04
CA TYR A 172 -24.62 -8.24 -7.25
C TYR A 172 -25.62 -8.17 -6.10
N VAL A 173 -25.12 -8.13 -4.86
CA VAL A 173 -25.92 -7.94 -3.65
C VAL A 173 -25.61 -6.57 -3.06
N TYR A 174 -26.43 -5.58 -3.40
CA TYR A 174 -26.19 -4.18 -3.03
C TYR A 174 -26.42 -3.84 -1.55
N THR A 175 -26.92 -4.79 -0.76
CA THR A 175 -27.15 -4.65 0.69
C THR A 175 -25.94 -5.12 1.52
N LEU A 176 -24.87 -5.58 0.86
CA LEU A 176 -23.64 -6.04 1.48
C LEU A 176 -22.44 -5.23 0.95
N PRO A 177 -21.34 -5.13 1.72
CA PRO A 177 -20.14 -4.41 1.28
C PRO A 177 -19.52 -5.06 0.05
N VAL A 178 -18.85 -4.27 -0.79
CA VAL A 178 -18.18 -4.74 -2.03
C VAL A 178 -19.13 -5.56 -2.93
N CYS A 179 -20.40 -5.19 -2.93
CA CYS A 179 -21.48 -5.85 -3.67
C CYS A 179 -21.80 -7.29 -3.23
N GLY A 180 -21.41 -7.66 -2.01
CA GLY A 180 -21.82 -8.87 -1.30
C GLY A 180 -21.30 -10.19 -1.83
N THR A 181 -20.61 -10.18 -2.96
CA THR A 181 -20.01 -11.34 -3.59
C THR A 181 -18.62 -10.96 -4.09
N SER A 182 -17.76 -11.96 -4.22
CA SER A 182 -16.54 -11.81 -4.99
C SER A 182 -16.85 -11.76 -6.50
N PRO A 183 -16.00 -11.12 -7.31
CA PRO A 183 -16.09 -11.21 -8.77
C PRO A 183 -16.13 -12.66 -9.24
N CYS A 184 -16.92 -12.96 -10.26
CA CYS A 184 -17.12 -14.35 -10.72
C CYS A 184 -15.83 -15.07 -11.13
N HIS A 185 -14.79 -14.35 -11.57
CA HIS A 185 -13.49 -14.93 -11.90
C HIS A 185 -12.77 -15.55 -10.69
N GLN A 186 -13.10 -15.17 -9.45
CA GLN A 186 -12.50 -15.78 -8.26
C GLN A 186 -13.04 -17.19 -7.99
N SER A 187 -14.25 -17.48 -8.46
CA SER A 187 -14.84 -18.81 -8.39
C SER A 187 -14.32 -19.73 -9.50
N ASP A 188 -13.71 -19.18 -10.54
CA ASP A 188 -13.01 -19.98 -11.55
C ASP A 188 -11.74 -20.58 -10.94
N GLY A 189 -11.55 -21.90 -11.12
CA GLY A 189 -10.45 -22.62 -10.48
C GLY A 189 -9.08 -22.12 -10.90
N VAL A 190 -8.89 -21.69 -12.15
CA VAL A 190 -7.58 -21.24 -12.64
C VAL A 190 -7.34 -19.78 -12.29
N LEU A 191 -8.30 -18.90 -12.59
CA LEU A 191 -8.18 -17.46 -12.35
C LEU A 191 -8.16 -17.14 -10.85
N GLY A 192 -9.00 -17.79 -10.04
CA GLY A 192 -9.03 -17.63 -8.59
C GLY A 192 -7.72 -18.07 -7.93
N ILE A 193 -7.19 -19.25 -8.30
CA ILE A 193 -5.89 -19.72 -7.78
C ILE A 193 -4.76 -18.79 -8.24
N TRP A 194 -4.78 -18.35 -9.49
CA TRP A 194 -3.78 -17.41 -10.01
C TRP A 194 -3.79 -16.09 -9.24
N ASP A 195 -4.97 -15.51 -9.02
CA ASP A 195 -5.12 -14.28 -8.26
C ASP A 195 -4.62 -14.42 -6.82
N PHE A 196 -5.03 -15.48 -6.15
CA PHE A 196 -4.66 -15.73 -4.78
C PHE A 196 -3.16 -16.04 -4.61
N ILE A 197 -2.59 -16.91 -5.45
CA ILE A 197 -1.20 -17.36 -5.32
C ILE A 197 -0.22 -16.37 -5.93
N VAL A 198 -0.46 -15.93 -7.18
CA VAL A 198 0.51 -15.12 -7.94
C VAL A 198 0.38 -13.63 -7.62
N ASN A 199 -0.85 -13.11 -7.50
CA ASN A 199 -1.04 -11.67 -7.29
C ASN A 199 -1.01 -11.27 -5.82
N THR A 200 -1.29 -12.20 -4.89
CA THR A 200 -1.45 -11.88 -3.46
C THR A 200 -0.42 -12.59 -2.57
N THR A 201 -0.39 -13.93 -2.58
CA THR A 201 0.44 -14.72 -1.64
C THR A 201 1.93 -14.60 -1.95
N THR A 202 2.33 -14.89 -3.18
CA THR A 202 3.74 -14.86 -3.61
C THR A 202 4.38 -13.49 -3.38
N PRO A 203 3.73 -12.36 -3.78
CA PRO A 203 4.28 -11.04 -3.55
C PRO A 203 4.41 -10.68 -2.08
N THR A 204 3.44 -11.04 -1.24
CA THR A 204 3.50 -10.80 0.22
C THR A 204 4.65 -11.55 0.87
N LEU A 205 4.86 -12.82 0.51
CA LEU A 205 5.99 -13.61 1.01
C LEU A 205 7.32 -13.07 0.49
N LEU A 206 7.39 -12.70 -0.80
CA LEU A 206 8.58 -12.15 -1.42
C LEU A 206 8.98 -10.80 -0.80
N GLU A 207 8.01 -9.91 -0.55
CA GLU A 207 8.20 -8.65 0.18
C GLU A 207 8.80 -8.92 1.57
N SER A 208 8.25 -9.88 2.29
CA SER A 208 8.66 -10.24 3.64
C SER A 208 10.08 -10.79 3.68
N ILE A 209 10.39 -11.76 2.81
CA ILE A 209 11.72 -12.35 2.68
C ILE A 209 12.75 -11.29 2.26
N ALA A 210 12.42 -10.47 1.26
CA ALA A 210 13.29 -9.40 0.80
C ALA A 210 13.54 -8.36 1.91
N SER A 211 12.50 -7.95 2.64
CA SER A 211 12.62 -6.98 3.74
C SER A 211 13.46 -7.50 4.90
N ILE A 212 13.26 -8.75 5.32
CA ILE A 212 14.08 -9.41 6.36
C ILE A 212 15.53 -9.51 5.87
N GLY A 213 15.74 -10.00 4.65
CA GLY A 213 17.08 -10.11 4.05
C GLY A 213 17.79 -8.76 3.99
N LEU A 214 17.07 -7.67 3.72
CA LEU A 214 17.62 -6.31 3.65
C LEU A 214 18.13 -5.88 5.03
N VAL A 215 17.31 -6.07 6.07
CA VAL A 215 17.68 -5.76 7.45
C VAL A 215 18.91 -6.55 7.86
N LEU A 216 18.93 -7.88 7.65
CA LEU A 216 20.04 -8.74 8.04
C LEU A 216 21.35 -8.31 7.36
N ARG A 217 21.34 -8.15 6.03
CA ARG A 217 22.53 -7.74 5.27
C ARG A 217 23.03 -6.36 5.68
N VAL A 218 22.13 -5.40 5.90
CA VAL A 218 22.52 -4.04 6.31
C VAL A 218 23.10 -4.04 7.72
N GLN A 219 22.59 -4.84 8.66
CA GLN A 219 23.20 -4.98 9.99
C GLN A 219 24.59 -5.62 9.93
N TRP A 220 24.81 -6.59 9.06
CA TRP A 220 26.14 -7.17 8.85
C TRP A 220 27.12 -6.16 8.23
N GLN A 221 26.69 -5.42 7.21
CA GLN A 221 27.54 -4.45 6.52
C GLN A 221 27.81 -3.18 7.34
N LYS A 222 26.95 -2.86 8.32
CA LYS A 222 27.16 -1.76 9.29
C LYS A 222 28.53 -1.84 9.97
N ARG A 223 29.05 -3.05 10.21
CA ARG A 223 30.37 -3.26 10.81
C ARG A 223 31.52 -2.78 9.90
N ARG A 224 31.29 -2.64 8.59
CA ARG A 224 32.32 -2.25 7.60
C ARG A 224 32.19 -0.80 7.12
N LEU A 225 30.97 -0.24 7.06
CA LEU A 225 30.73 1.11 6.53
C LEU A 225 30.80 2.18 7.64
N ARG A 226 31.95 2.85 7.78
CA ARG A 226 32.20 3.94 8.76
C ARG A 226 31.47 5.28 8.50
N GLN A 227 30.53 5.36 7.55
CA GLN A 227 29.86 6.62 7.19
C GLN A 227 28.54 6.85 7.97
N SER A 228 28.62 7.61 9.07
CA SER A 228 27.52 7.84 10.01
C SER A 228 26.27 8.53 9.42
N ASN A 229 26.44 9.48 8.49
CA ASN A 229 25.34 10.27 7.94
C ASN A 229 24.49 9.50 6.91
N GLN A 230 25.12 8.81 5.96
CA GLN A 230 24.38 7.97 4.99
C GLN A 230 23.65 6.82 5.70
N TRP A 231 24.27 6.25 6.74
CA TRP A 231 23.66 5.21 7.58
C TRP A 231 22.33 5.66 8.20
N ARG A 232 22.25 6.88 8.75
CA ARG A 232 21.01 7.39 9.36
C ARG A 232 19.87 7.47 8.35
N LYS A 233 20.16 7.86 7.10
CA LYS A 233 19.15 7.93 6.03
C LYS A 233 18.68 6.53 5.65
N GLN A 234 19.61 5.61 5.38
CA GLN A 234 19.29 4.23 4.99
C GLN A 234 18.51 3.49 6.08
N ARG A 235 18.90 3.64 7.35
CA ARG A 235 18.22 3.00 8.48
C ARG A 235 16.74 3.37 8.56
N ARG A 236 16.38 4.65 8.35
CA ARG A 236 14.98 5.08 8.40
C ARG A 236 14.14 4.43 7.30
N MET A 237 14.69 4.40 6.08
CA MET A 237 14.04 3.81 4.92
C MET A 237 13.79 2.30 5.12
N ILE A 238 14.78 1.59 5.67
CA ILE A 238 14.69 0.15 5.96
C ILE A 238 13.69 -0.16 7.07
N ILE A 239 13.72 0.59 8.18
CA ILE A 239 12.76 0.41 9.27
C ILE A 239 11.33 0.62 8.77
N GLN A 240 11.11 1.62 7.92
CA GLN A 240 9.80 1.86 7.34
C GLN A 240 9.32 0.68 6.50
N LEU A 241 10.16 0.16 5.60
CA LEU A 241 9.79 -0.98 4.76
C LEU A 241 9.55 -2.22 5.60
N PHE A 242 10.39 -2.47 6.61
CA PHE A 242 10.19 -3.58 7.54
C PHE A 242 8.88 -3.46 8.32
N LEU A 243 8.51 -2.26 8.75
CA LEU A 243 7.24 -2.02 9.44
C LEU A 243 6.04 -2.26 8.51
N VAL A 244 6.08 -1.75 7.28
CA VAL A 244 5.02 -1.94 6.28
C VAL A 244 4.90 -3.42 5.91
N SER A 245 6.02 -4.09 5.65
CA SER A 245 6.05 -5.52 5.33
C SER A 245 5.57 -6.39 6.51
N GLY A 246 5.95 -6.05 7.75
CA GLY A 246 5.46 -6.74 8.94
C GLY A 246 3.95 -6.57 9.14
N LEU A 247 3.42 -5.37 8.88
CA LEU A 247 1.99 -5.11 8.89
C LEU A 247 1.28 -5.91 7.80
N ASN A 248 1.83 -5.91 6.58
CA ASN A 248 1.27 -6.63 5.43
C ASN A 248 1.23 -8.14 5.70
N LEU A 249 2.35 -8.72 6.14
CA LEU A 249 2.42 -10.14 6.50
C LEU A 249 1.49 -10.47 7.67
N GLY A 250 1.47 -9.67 8.73
CA GLY A 250 0.65 -9.93 9.91
C GLY A 250 -0.85 -9.93 9.62
N LEU A 251 -1.32 -9.09 8.69
CA LEU A 251 -2.72 -9.00 8.30
C LEU A 251 -3.11 -10.04 7.23
N ASN A 252 -2.22 -10.36 6.29
CA ASN A 252 -2.51 -11.29 5.20
C ASN A 252 -2.18 -12.76 5.52
N LEU A 253 -1.23 -13.04 6.40
CA LEU A 253 -0.85 -14.41 6.75
C LEU A 253 -2.03 -15.23 7.32
N PRO A 254 -2.88 -14.70 8.23
CA PRO A 254 -4.06 -15.42 8.69
C PRO A 254 -5.04 -15.75 7.55
N LEU A 255 -5.24 -14.82 6.61
CA LEU A 255 -6.07 -15.05 5.42
C LEU A 255 -5.49 -16.17 4.56
N PHE A 256 -4.17 -16.21 4.37
CA PHE A 256 -3.54 -17.27 3.61
C PHE A 256 -3.76 -18.64 4.26
N ILE A 257 -3.55 -18.74 5.57
CA ILE A 257 -3.77 -19.96 6.34
C ILE A 257 -5.23 -20.42 6.19
N LEU A 258 -6.20 -19.49 6.29
CA LEU A 258 -7.61 -19.80 6.18
C LEU A 258 -7.96 -20.34 4.79
N VAL A 259 -7.50 -19.67 3.72
CA VAL A 259 -7.74 -20.11 2.34
C VAL A 259 -7.10 -21.49 2.09
N PHE A 260 -5.87 -21.72 2.56
CA PHE A 260 -5.24 -23.04 2.49
C PHE A 260 -6.01 -24.12 3.27
N ALA A 261 -6.60 -23.77 4.41
CA ALA A 261 -7.45 -24.68 5.17
C ALA A 261 -8.73 -25.03 4.40
N HIS A 262 -9.37 -24.06 3.74
CA HIS A 262 -10.52 -24.32 2.86
C HIS A 262 -10.16 -25.23 1.68
N PHE A 263 -9.00 -25.00 1.04
CA PHE A 263 -8.49 -25.93 0.02
C PHE A 263 -8.23 -27.34 0.56
N SER A 264 -7.99 -27.48 1.86
CA SER A 264 -7.82 -28.76 2.53
C SER A 264 -9.14 -29.39 3.02
N GLY A 265 -10.29 -28.80 2.68
CA GLY A 265 -11.62 -29.31 3.01
C GLY A 265 -12.27 -28.67 4.24
N LEU A 266 -11.71 -27.58 4.79
CA LEU A 266 -12.39 -26.83 5.85
C LEU A 266 -13.70 -26.21 5.30
N PRO A 267 -14.87 -26.42 5.93
CA PRO A 267 -16.12 -25.85 5.43
C PRO A 267 -16.07 -24.31 5.38
N PRO A 268 -16.74 -23.67 4.41
CA PRO A 268 -16.62 -22.23 4.14
C PRO A 268 -17.11 -21.34 5.31
N ASP A 269 -18.00 -21.86 6.16
CA ASP A 269 -18.53 -21.12 7.31
C ASP A 269 -17.48 -20.90 8.41
N TYR A 270 -16.47 -21.77 8.47
CA TYR A 270 -15.40 -21.65 9.45
C TYR A 270 -14.43 -20.53 9.06
N GLY A 271 -14.34 -19.51 9.91
CA GLY A 271 -13.39 -18.41 9.72
C GLY A 271 -13.92 -17.24 8.90
N ALA A 272 -15.17 -17.29 8.43
CA ALA A 272 -15.82 -16.18 7.72
C ALA A 272 -15.79 -14.87 8.54
N GLN A 273 -16.11 -14.94 9.84
CA GLN A 273 -16.05 -13.78 10.73
C GLN A 273 -14.63 -13.21 10.88
N PRO A 274 -13.60 -13.98 11.31
CA PRO A 274 -12.21 -13.53 11.32
C PRO A 274 -11.72 -12.94 9.99
N GLN A 275 -12.09 -13.54 8.86
CA GLN A 275 -11.72 -13.04 7.54
C GLN A 275 -12.18 -11.60 7.30
N LEU A 276 -13.42 -11.27 7.67
CA LEU A 276 -13.94 -9.91 7.54
C LEU A 276 -13.15 -8.90 8.40
N TYR A 277 -12.70 -9.28 9.60
CA TYR A 277 -11.81 -8.43 10.40
C TYR A 277 -10.47 -8.18 9.70
N PHE A 278 -9.85 -9.21 9.13
CA PHE A 278 -8.58 -9.06 8.44
C PHE A 278 -8.70 -8.18 7.21
N PHE A 279 -9.80 -8.28 6.44
CA PHE A 279 -10.09 -7.35 5.36
C PHE A 279 -10.25 -5.91 5.86
N PHE A 280 -11.03 -5.69 6.92
CA PHE A 280 -11.19 -4.37 7.53
C PHE A 280 -9.84 -3.76 7.99
N PHE A 281 -9.02 -4.55 8.68
CA PHE A 281 -7.70 -4.10 9.14
C PHE A 281 -6.68 -3.96 7.99
N GLY A 282 -6.86 -4.68 6.88
CA GLY A 282 -6.06 -4.56 5.66
C GLY A 282 -5.96 -3.12 5.14
N TYR A 283 -7.04 -2.33 5.25
CA TYR A 283 -7.05 -0.94 4.83
C TYR A 283 -6.06 -0.04 5.60
N PHE A 284 -5.65 -0.41 6.82
CA PHE A 284 -4.67 0.35 7.58
C PHE A 284 -3.29 0.37 6.91
N ILE A 285 -2.98 -0.60 6.04
CA ILE A 285 -1.75 -0.57 5.23
C ILE A 285 -1.75 0.71 4.37
N PHE A 286 -2.85 1.01 3.68
CA PHE A 286 -2.97 2.19 2.82
C PHE A 286 -3.16 3.49 3.60
N PHE A 287 -3.74 3.44 4.80
CA PHE A 287 -3.80 4.62 5.67
C PHE A 287 -2.41 5.01 6.18
N LEU A 288 -1.57 4.04 6.55
CA LEU A 288 -0.27 4.30 7.16
C LEU A 288 0.83 4.54 6.12
N PHE A 289 0.72 3.97 4.92
CA PHE A 289 1.75 4.04 3.89
C PHE A 289 2.15 5.48 3.47
N PRO A 290 1.23 6.44 3.30
CA PRO A 290 1.60 7.82 2.98
C PRO A 290 2.39 8.51 4.11
N PHE A 291 2.02 8.27 5.37
CA PHE A 291 2.76 8.79 6.53
C PHE A 291 4.14 8.17 6.64
N ALA A 292 4.22 6.87 6.39
CA ALA A 292 5.46 6.14 6.31
C ALA A 292 6.36 6.79 5.24
N SER A 293 5.82 7.05 4.04
CA SER A 293 6.54 7.70 2.94
C SER A 293 6.96 9.13 3.25
N LEU A 294 6.11 9.93 3.91
CA LEU A 294 6.44 11.28 4.39
C LEU A 294 7.65 11.28 5.33
N SER A 295 7.84 10.22 6.12
CA SER A 295 8.98 10.09 7.04
C SER A 295 10.34 10.04 6.33
N GLN A 296 10.38 9.66 5.04
CA GLN A 296 11.59 9.63 4.22
C GLN A 296 12.05 11.03 3.79
N PHE A 297 11.16 12.02 3.84
CA PHE A 297 11.41 13.40 3.42
C PHE A 297 11.51 14.33 4.64
N PRO A 298 12.63 14.33 5.38
CA PRO A 298 12.76 15.16 6.59
C PRO A 298 12.61 16.66 6.30
N ASN A 299 12.97 17.09 5.09
CA ASN A 299 12.80 18.49 4.66
C ASN A 299 11.33 18.85 4.50
N LEU A 300 10.52 17.97 3.89
CA LEU A 300 9.08 18.16 3.75
C LEU A 300 8.41 18.15 5.13
N ARG A 301 8.74 17.18 5.98
CA ARG A 301 8.24 17.11 7.36
C ARG A 301 8.54 18.39 8.14
N LYS A 302 9.79 18.88 8.11
CA LYS A 302 10.17 20.14 8.76
C LYS A 302 9.42 21.35 8.20
N LYS A 303 9.10 21.38 6.91
CA LYS A 303 8.31 22.46 6.30
C LYS A 303 6.85 22.39 6.76
N LEU A 304 6.27 21.19 6.76
CA LEU A 304 4.88 20.95 7.15
C LEU A 304 4.67 21.27 8.64
N THR A 305 5.53 20.75 9.52
CA THR A 305 5.47 21.04 10.97
C THR A 305 5.65 22.53 11.25
N ARG A 306 6.53 23.24 10.53
CA ARG A 306 6.67 24.69 10.68
C ARG A 306 5.41 25.46 10.29
N LYS A 307 4.75 25.07 9.19
CA LYS A 307 3.49 25.68 8.76
C LYS A 307 2.35 25.41 9.74
N ILE A 308 2.21 24.16 10.24
CA ILE A 308 1.12 23.76 11.13
C ILE A 308 1.28 24.35 12.53
N VAL A 309 2.48 24.30 13.11
CA VAL A 309 2.73 24.79 14.49
C VAL A 309 2.85 26.32 14.51
N GLY A 310 2.84 26.99 13.36
CA GLY A 310 2.95 28.44 13.27
C GLY A 310 4.26 29.00 13.83
N ILE A 311 5.30 28.16 13.98
CA ILE A 311 6.59 28.62 14.51
C ILE A 311 7.18 29.59 13.48
N PRO A 312 7.29 30.90 13.79
CA PRO A 312 7.84 31.86 12.86
C PRO A 312 9.25 31.39 12.51
N SER A 313 9.53 31.32 11.21
CA SER A 313 10.83 30.89 10.73
C SER A 313 11.85 31.87 11.28
N ARG A 314 12.55 31.53 12.37
CA ARG A 314 13.82 32.15 12.72
C ARG A 314 14.67 31.97 11.48
N GLN A 315 14.69 32.98 10.61
CA GLN A 315 15.70 33.10 9.57
C GLN A 315 16.99 32.95 10.34
N GLN A 316 17.63 31.79 10.19
CA GLN A 316 19.06 31.70 10.38
C GLN A 316 19.62 32.61 9.28
N HIS A 317 19.64 33.92 9.57
CA HIS A 317 20.71 34.76 9.10
C HIS A 317 21.97 34.06 9.60
N HIS A 318 22.47 33.13 8.78
CA HIS A 318 23.87 32.83 8.76
C HIS A 318 24.52 34.15 8.36
N THR A 319 24.76 35.00 9.36
CA THR A 319 25.82 35.99 9.29
C THR A 319 27.03 35.17 8.91
N ALA A 320 27.39 35.23 7.63
CA ALA A 320 28.60 34.60 7.14
C ALA A 320 29.71 35.19 8.00
N THR A 321 30.16 34.42 9.00
CA THR A 321 31.35 34.79 9.75
C THR A 321 32.44 34.67 8.70
N ILE A 322 32.82 35.81 8.14
CA ILE A 322 33.96 35.93 7.25
C ILE A 322 35.13 35.49 8.11
N VAL A 323 35.52 34.23 8.00
CA VAL A 323 36.78 33.76 8.58
C VAL A 323 37.84 34.46 7.74
N PRO A 324 38.62 35.39 8.29
CA PRO A 324 39.67 36.04 7.54
C PRO A 324 40.61 34.98 7.01
N ALA A 325 40.85 34.99 5.70
CA ALA A 325 41.83 34.15 5.07
C ALA A 325 43.21 34.53 5.62
N THR A 326 43.69 33.79 6.62
CA THR A 326 45.09 33.84 7.05
C THR A 326 45.94 33.41 5.86
N ARG A 327 46.60 34.39 5.22
CA ARG A 327 47.62 34.19 4.19
C ARG A 327 48.64 33.19 4.71
N ALA A 328 48.69 32.00 4.10
CA ALA A 328 49.81 31.10 4.26
C ALA A 328 51.06 31.77 3.66
N ILE A 329 52.07 31.96 4.50
CA ILE A 329 53.39 32.45 4.10
C ILE A 329 54.08 31.32 3.33
N PRO A 330 54.57 31.55 2.09
CA PRO A 330 55.39 30.57 1.40
C PRO A 330 56.76 30.50 2.08
N ILE A 331 57.06 29.36 2.71
CA ILE A 331 58.41 29.03 3.16
C ILE A 331 59.19 28.60 1.92
N ASN A 332 59.95 29.54 1.35
CA ASN A 332 61.01 29.24 0.41
C ASN A 332 62.06 28.37 1.13
N ARG A 333 62.16 27.09 0.76
CA ARG A 333 63.35 26.29 1.06
C ARG A 333 64.39 26.56 -0.01
N LEU A 334 65.43 27.27 0.42
CA LEU A 334 66.74 27.28 -0.20
C LEU A 334 67.45 25.95 0.10
N THR A 335 68.40 25.63 -0.79
CA THR A 335 69.38 24.52 -0.82
C THR A 335 68.92 23.20 -1.40
#